data_AF-A0A3N4HRV4-F1
#
_entry.id   AF-A0A3N4HRV4-F1
#
_cell.length_a   1.000
_cell.length_b   1.000
_cell.length_c   1.000
_cell.angle_alpha   90.00
_cell.angle_beta   90.00
_cell.angle_gamma   90.00
#
_symmetry.space_group_name_H-M   'P 1'
#
loop_
_entity.id
_entity.type
_entity.pdbx_description
1 polymer ?
#
loop_
_entity_poly.entity_id
_entity_poly.type
_entity_poly.pdbx_seq_one_letter_code
_entity_poly.pdbx_strand_id
1 'polypeptide(L)'
;MSSKSQNSNLVPPAPGFEPICHVCIRMFASRPEKFTHDPSSKHRECVLCARDFCERHASIKHMENKAEFERYPVCEINHETYWRNHNGIGSLTPFRTVEEYKENCESDTD
;
A
#
# COMPACT_ATOMS: atom_id res chain seq x y z
N MET A 1 -20.44 11.94 40.08
CA MET A 1 -21.07 10.97 39.15
C MET A 1 -21.24 11.74 37.84
N SER A 2 -20.55 11.46 36.74
CA SER A 2 -20.46 10.16 36.06
C SER A 2 -19.14 9.99 35.32
N SER A 3 -18.71 8.73 35.27
CA SER A 3 -17.44 8.24 34.76
C SER A 3 -17.37 8.25 33.23
N LYS A 4 -16.13 8.41 32.77
CA LYS A 4 -15.64 8.33 31.39
C LYS A 4 -16.11 7.04 30.71
N SER A 5 -16.71 7.15 29.52
CA SER A 5 -16.91 6.01 28.62
C SER A 5 -15.73 5.97 27.64
N GLN A 6 -14.70 5.18 27.98
CA GLN A 6 -13.65 4.79 27.05
C GLN A 6 -14.21 3.64 26.21
N ASN A 7 -14.62 3.92 24.98
CA ASN A 7 -14.97 2.86 24.02
C ASN A 7 -13.70 2.45 23.28
N SER A 8 -12.85 1.68 23.96
CA SER A 8 -11.68 1.03 23.38
C SER A 8 -12.09 -0.33 22.82
N ASN A 9 -12.75 -0.34 21.66
CA ASN A 9 -12.93 -1.56 20.86
C ASN A 9 -11.99 -1.53 19.65
N LEU A 10 -10.69 -1.40 19.94
CA LEU A 10 -9.67 -1.90 19.03
C LEU A 10 -9.48 -3.36 19.41
N VAL A 11 -10.19 -4.26 18.73
CA VAL A 11 -9.98 -5.70 18.88
C VAL A 11 -8.71 -6.07 18.12
N PRO A 12 -7.75 -6.74 18.79
CA PRO A 12 -6.77 -7.61 18.21
C PRO A 12 -7.12 -8.23 16.87
N PRO A 13 -6.55 -7.88 15.71
CA PRO A 13 -6.58 -8.85 14.63
C PRO A 13 -5.92 -10.17 15.12
N ALA A 14 -6.68 -11.27 15.16
CA ALA A 14 -6.28 -12.59 15.67
C ALA A 14 -4.99 -13.13 14.99
N PRO A 15 -4.24 -14.06 15.58
CA PRO A 15 -3.04 -14.62 14.93
C PRO A 15 -3.43 -15.40 13.66
N GLY A 16 -2.93 -14.95 12.51
CA GLY A 16 -3.33 -15.40 11.16
C GLY A 16 -3.60 -14.27 10.16
N PHE A 17 -3.23 -13.03 10.50
CA PHE A 17 -3.51 -11.87 9.64
C PHE A 17 -2.67 -11.89 8.37
N GLU A 18 -3.39 -12.09 7.27
CA GLU A 18 -2.96 -11.82 5.90
C GLU A 18 -2.30 -10.43 5.79
N PRO A 19 -1.38 -10.24 4.83
CA PRO A 19 -0.70 -8.96 4.61
C PRO A 19 -1.72 -7.83 4.53
N ILE A 20 -1.70 -6.94 5.52
CA ILE A 20 -2.69 -5.86 5.61
C ILE A 20 -2.27 -4.74 4.67
N CYS A 21 -3.13 -4.43 3.70
CA CYS A 21 -2.95 -3.28 2.84
C CYS A 21 -2.52 -2.02 3.62
N HIS A 22 -1.34 -1.48 3.30
CA HIS A 22 -0.78 -0.36 4.03
C HIS A 22 -1.64 0.92 3.90
N VAL A 23 -2.40 1.04 2.81
CA VAL A 23 -3.35 2.13 2.60
C VAL A 23 -4.57 1.95 3.51
N CYS A 24 -5.10 0.72 3.63
CA CYS A 24 -6.15 0.39 4.59
C CYS A 24 -5.75 0.78 6.02
N ILE A 25 -4.54 0.44 6.46
CA ILE A 25 -4.01 0.81 7.78
C ILE A 25 -4.06 2.33 7.99
N ARG A 26 -3.57 3.09 7.00
CA ARG A 26 -3.56 4.56 7.07
C ARG A 26 -4.96 5.15 7.11
N MET A 27 -5.88 4.61 6.31
CA MET A 27 -7.27 5.05 6.30
C MET A 27 -7.96 4.76 7.64
N PHE A 28 -7.78 3.57 8.19
CA PHE A 28 -8.31 3.20 9.49
C PHE A 28 -7.77 4.11 10.61
N ALA A 29 -6.46 4.38 10.62
CA ALA A 29 -5.85 5.28 11.60
C ALA A 29 -6.36 6.73 11.49
N SER A 30 -6.69 7.19 10.28
CA SER A 30 -7.11 8.57 10.04
C SER A 30 -8.61 8.79 10.22
N ARG A 31 -9.44 7.81 9.79
CA ARG A 31 -10.90 7.88 9.71
C ARG A 31 -11.51 6.48 9.90
N PRO A 32 -11.44 5.91 11.12
CA PRO A 32 -11.89 4.55 11.38
C PRO A 32 -13.39 4.34 11.08
N GLU A 33 -14.21 5.39 11.25
CA GLU A 33 -15.65 5.34 11.02
C GLU A 33 -16.05 5.22 9.54
N LYS A 34 -15.12 5.51 8.61
CA LYS A 34 -15.33 5.39 7.16
C LYS A 34 -14.60 4.19 6.56
N PHE A 35 -13.89 3.44 7.40
CA PHE A 35 -13.07 2.34 6.96
C PHE A 35 -13.92 1.09 6.72
N THR A 36 -13.82 0.54 5.52
CA THR A 36 -14.41 -0.74 5.14
C THR A 36 -13.31 -1.64 4.61
N HIS A 37 -12.98 -2.70 5.36
CA HIS A 37 -12.05 -3.73 4.90
C HIS A 37 -12.82 -4.85 4.22
N ASP A 38 -12.37 -5.22 3.03
CA ASP A 38 -12.82 -6.44 2.35
C ASP A 38 -11.72 -7.50 2.51
N PRO A 39 -11.91 -8.51 3.38
CA PRO A 39 -10.92 -9.55 3.60
C PRO A 39 -10.76 -10.49 2.40
N SER A 40 -11.67 -10.45 1.42
CA SER A 40 -11.56 -11.25 0.20
C SER A 40 -10.73 -10.57 -0.89
N SER A 41 -10.28 -9.34 -0.66
CA SER A 41 -9.52 -8.58 -1.65
C SER A 41 -8.12 -9.19 -1.84
N LYS A 42 -7.73 -9.38 -3.10
CA LYS A 42 -6.38 -9.85 -3.42
C LYS A 42 -5.36 -8.79 -3.02
N HIS A 43 -4.28 -9.24 -2.39
CA HIS A 43 -3.15 -8.42 -2.00
C HIS A 43 -2.00 -8.61 -2.99
N ARG A 44 -1.26 -7.53 -3.25
CA ARG A 44 -0.03 -7.50 -4.04
C ARG A 44 0.98 -6.61 -3.35
N GLU A 45 2.26 -6.87 -3.58
CA GLU A 45 3.32 -5.98 -3.14
C GLU A 45 3.53 -4.87 -4.16
N CYS A 46 3.68 -3.62 -3.71
CA CYS A 46 3.95 -2.50 -4.59
C CYS A 46 5.44 -2.45 -4.99
N VAL A 47 5.73 -2.50 -6.29
CA VAL A 47 7.11 -2.48 -6.81
C VAL A 47 7.89 -1.20 -6.49
N LEU A 48 7.21 -0.10 -6.15
CA LEU A 48 7.83 1.20 -5.88
C LEU A 48 8.06 1.49 -4.39
N CYS A 49 7.27 0.87 -3.50
CA CYS A 49 7.39 1.12 -2.06
C CYS A 49 7.51 -0.15 -1.20
N ALA A 50 7.58 -1.34 -1.82
CA ALA A 50 7.73 -2.64 -1.16
C ALA A 50 6.74 -2.87 -0.01
N ARG A 51 5.50 -2.42 -0.20
CA ARG A 51 4.41 -2.59 0.78
C ARG A 51 3.22 -3.27 0.13
N ASP A 52 2.57 -4.14 0.90
CA ASP A 52 1.35 -4.79 0.49
C ASP A 52 0.19 -3.81 0.35
N PHE A 53 -0.59 -3.99 -0.71
CA PHE A 53 -1.83 -3.27 -0.96
C PHE A 53 -2.90 -4.18 -1.55
N CYS A 54 -4.17 -3.85 -1.28
CA CYS A 54 -5.30 -4.56 -1.86
C CYS A 54 -5.72 -3.95 -3.20
N GLU A 55 -6.41 -4.72 -4.05
CA GLU A 55 -6.84 -4.26 -5.39
C GLU A 55 -7.67 -2.96 -5.36
N ARG A 56 -8.40 -2.68 -4.27
CA ARG A 56 -9.14 -1.41 -4.11
C ARG A 56 -8.24 -0.18 -4.03
N HIS A 57 -7.00 -0.36 -3.57
CA HIS A 57 -6.01 0.69 -3.44
C HIS A 57 -4.90 0.52 -4.47
N ALA A 58 -5.23 -0.07 -5.62
CA ALA A 58 -4.36 -0.11 -6.78
C ALA A 58 -4.35 1.23 -7.53
N SER A 59 -3.22 1.58 -8.13
CA SER A 59 -3.09 2.79 -8.95
C SER A 59 -3.97 2.70 -10.20
N ILE A 60 -4.95 3.61 -10.33
CA ILE A 60 -5.86 3.67 -11.48
C ILE A 60 -5.09 3.74 -12.81
N LYS A 61 -4.06 4.59 -12.89
CA LYS A 61 -3.21 4.74 -14.08
C LYS A 61 -2.62 3.40 -14.55
N HIS A 62 -2.21 2.56 -13.61
CA HIS A 62 -1.63 1.25 -13.95
C HIS A 62 -2.72 0.21 -14.20
N MET A 63 -3.89 0.32 -13.55
CA MET A 63 -5.03 -0.58 -13.80
C MET A 63 -5.64 -0.45 -15.20
N GLU A 64 -5.50 0.69 -15.88
CA GLU A 64 -5.95 0.86 -17.27
C GLU A 64 -5.36 -0.20 -18.21
N ASN A 65 -4.13 -0.65 -17.93
CA ASN A 65 -3.47 -1.74 -18.61
C ASN A 65 -3.27 -2.92 -17.66
N LYS A 66 -4.23 -3.85 -17.64
CA LYS A 66 -4.19 -5.02 -16.76
C LYS A 66 -2.91 -5.85 -16.87
N ALA A 67 -2.37 -6.03 -18.09
CA ALA A 67 -1.14 -6.78 -18.30
C ALA A 67 0.07 -6.06 -17.68
N GLU A 68 0.11 -4.74 -17.78
CA GLU A 68 1.13 -3.93 -17.14
C GLU A 68 0.99 -3.95 -15.62
N PHE A 69 -0.22 -3.82 -15.07
CA PHE A 69 -0.45 -3.93 -13.64
C PHE A 69 -0.10 -5.31 -13.06
N GLU A 70 -0.33 -6.38 -13.83
CA GLU A 70 0.06 -7.73 -13.41
C GLU A 70 1.58 -7.88 -13.28
N ARG A 71 2.34 -7.21 -14.14
CA ARG A 71 3.81 -7.23 -14.15
C ARG A 71 4.43 -6.20 -13.20
N TYR A 72 3.78 -5.05 -13.03
CA TYR A 72 4.25 -3.90 -12.26
C TYR A 72 3.13 -3.40 -11.34
N PRO A 73 2.79 -4.14 -10.28
CA PRO A 73 1.74 -3.74 -9.34
C PRO A 73 2.15 -2.48 -8.55
N VAL A 74 1.32 -1.43 -8.62
CA VAL A 74 1.54 -0.16 -7.93
C VAL A 74 0.31 0.22 -7.11
N CYS A 75 0.51 0.60 -5.85
CA CYS A 75 -0.57 1.11 -4.99
C CYS A 75 -0.96 2.56 -5.34
N GLU A 76 -2.12 3.01 -4.88
CA GLU A 76 -2.72 4.31 -5.25
C GLU A 76 -2.01 5.53 -4.65
N ILE A 77 -0.98 5.35 -3.83
CA ILE A 77 -0.27 6.49 -3.26
C ILE A 77 0.45 7.26 -4.37
N ASN A 78 0.53 8.58 -4.20
CA ASN A 78 1.36 9.41 -5.05
C ASN A 78 2.84 9.18 -4.70
N HIS A 79 3.48 8.27 -5.44
CA HIS A 79 4.87 7.88 -5.22
C HIS A 79 5.85 9.04 -5.46
N GLU A 80 5.56 9.95 -6.40
CA GLU A 80 6.39 11.13 -6.61
C GLU A 80 6.39 12.06 -5.38
N THR A 81 5.21 12.30 -4.81
CA THR A 81 5.06 13.09 -3.57
C THR A 81 5.67 12.36 -2.38
N TYR A 82 5.47 11.05 -2.30
CA TYR A 82 6.06 10.21 -1.25
C TYR A 82 7.58 10.29 -1.30
N TRP A 83 8.18 10.07 -2.47
CA TRP A 83 9.61 10.18 -2.70
C TRP A 83 10.14 11.55 -2.31
N ARG A 84 9.54 12.64 -2.80
CA ARG A 84 9.97 14.01 -2.45
C ARG A 84 9.99 14.28 -0.95
N ASN A 85 9.02 13.74 -0.21
CA ASN A 85 8.90 13.93 1.24
C ASN A 85 9.81 12.98 2.04
N HIS A 86 10.34 11.91 1.43
CA HIS A 86 11.12 10.86 2.09
C HIS A 86 12.51 10.64 1.45
N ASN A 87 12.97 11.56 0.58
CA ASN A 87 14.23 11.48 -0.19
C ASN A 87 15.52 11.43 0.68
N GLY A 88 15.39 11.54 2.00
CA GLY A 88 16.49 11.41 2.97
C GLY A 88 16.43 10.14 3.81
N ILE A 89 15.40 9.30 3.64
CA ILE A 89 15.28 8.02 4.33
C ILE A 89 15.86 6.96 3.40
N GLY A 90 17.16 6.73 3.52
CA GLY A 90 17.86 5.69 2.77
C GLY A 90 17.13 4.34 2.87
N SER A 91 16.83 3.76 1.72
CA SER A 91 16.43 2.37 1.50
C SER A 91 14.99 1.91 1.77
N LEU A 92 14.02 2.74 2.16
CA LEU A 92 12.65 2.23 2.36
C LEU A 92 11.83 2.11 1.08
N THR A 93 12.21 2.80 0.00
CA THR A 93 11.55 2.69 -1.30
C THR A 93 12.49 2.08 -2.32
N PRO A 94 12.10 0.98 -2.96
CA PRO A 94 12.93 0.37 -3.99
C PRO A 94 13.08 1.26 -5.25
N PHE A 95 12.04 2.00 -5.68
CA PHE A 95 12.10 2.82 -6.92
C PHE A 95 11.18 4.05 -6.87
N ARG A 96 11.53 5.13 -7.58
CA ARG A 96 10.72 6.36 -7.67
C ARG A 96 9.57 6.21 -8.66
N THR A 97 9.81 5.57 -9.81
CA THR A 97 8.82 5.36 -10.87
C THR A 97 8.88 3.95 -11.43
N VAL A 98 7.84 3.56 -12.18
CA VAL A 98 7.80 2.23 -12.82
C VAL A 98 8.84 2.15 -13.94
N GLU A 99 9.16 3.25 -14.60
CA GLU A 99 10.21 3.33 -15.60
C GLU A 99 11.58 3.00 -14.98
N GLU A 100 11.90 3.56 -13.82
CA GLU A 100 13.13 3.23 -13.09
C GLU A 100 13.18 1.74 -12.67
N TYR A 101 12.03 1.19 -12.22
CA TYR A 101 11.92 -0.24 -11.93
C TYR A 101 12.19 -1.11 -13.18
N LYS A 102 11.60 -0.72 -14.32
CA LYS A 102 11.77 -1.44 -15.60
C LYS A 102 13.23 -1.45 -16.03
N GLU A 103 13.90 -0.29 -16.01
CA GLU A 103 15.32 -0.15 -16.35
C GLU A 103 16.20 -1.08 -15.49
N ASN A 104 15.91 -1.17 -14.18
CA ASN A 104 16.64 -2.06 -13.28
C ASN A 104 16.37 -3.56 -13.56
N CYS A 105 15.13 -3.94 -13.87
CA CYS A 105 14.81 -5.35 -14.15
C CYS A 105 15.30 -5.83 -15.53
N GLU A 106 15.47 -4.93 -16.49
CA GLU A 106 15.96 -5.24 -17.84
C GLU A 106 17.50 -5.30 -17.91
N SER A 107 18.21 -4.85 -16.88
CA SER A 107 19.68 -4.93 -16.79
C SER A 107 20.23 -6.28 -16.28
N ASP A 108 19.38 -7.20 -15.80
CA ASP A 108 19.79 -8.50 -15.24
C ASP A 108 19.86 -9.65 -16.28
N THR A 109 19.83 -9.34 -17.59
CA THR A 109 19.79 -10.36 -18.67
C THR A 109 21.03 -10.42 -19.58
N ASP A 110 22.25 -10.15 -19.07
CA ASP A 110 23.51 -10.35 -19.82
C ASP A 110 24.32 -11.54 -19.29
#